data_AF-A0A7N2LC92-F1
#
_entry.id   AF-A0A7N2LC92-F1
#
_cell.length_a   1.000
_cell.length_b   1.000
_cell.length_c   1.000
_cell.angle_alpha   90.00
_cell.angle_beta   90.00
_cell.angle_gamma   90.00
#
_symmetry.space_group_name_H-M   'P 1'
#
loop_
_entity.id
_entity.type
_entity.pdbx_description
1 polymer ?
#
loop_
_entity_poly.entity_id
_entity_poly.type
_entity_poly.pdbx_seq_one_letter_code
_entity_poly.pdbx_strand_id
1 'polypeptide(L)'
;MEAVIAAKPIIKVAALCGSLRKGSYNRGLVRSAIEVSKSINGLEMEYIDISPLPMLNTDLEGEGTFPPAVEAFRQKIKEADSIFFASPEYNYSVTEEMWDMKHARF
;
A
#
# COMPACT_ATOMS: atom_id res chain seq x y z
N MET A 1 -2.94 41.27 11.91
CA MET A 1 -3.34 40.24 10.92
C MET A 1 -2.16 39.31 10.75
N GLU A 2 -2.05 38.32 11.62
CA GLU A 2 -1.08 37.25 11.44
C GLU A 2 -1.61 36.33 10.34
N ALA A 3 -0.84 36.20 9.25
CA ALA A 3 -1.10 35.18 8.27
C ALA A 3 -0.97 33.82 8.97
N VAL A 4 -2.07 33.08 9.06
CA VAL A 4 -2.04 31.68 9.46
C VAL A 4 -1.21 30.97 8.40
N ILE A 5 0.05 30.66 8.73
CA ILE A 5 0.90 29.82 7.89
C ILE A 5 0.25 28.44 7.96
N ALA A 6 -0.60 28.12 6.97
CA ALA A 6 -1.16 26.80 6.83
C ALA A 6 0.00 25.81 6.77
N ALA A 7 0.11 24.93 7.77
CA ALA A 7 1.09 23.86 7.77
C ALA A 7 0.97 23.12 6.43
N LYS A 8 2.11 22.93 5.75
CA LYS A 8 2.15 22.20 4.47
C LYS A 8 1.49 20.82 4.72
N PRO A 9 0.44 20.44 3.97
CA PRO A 9 -0.27 19.19 4.23
C PRO A 9 0.70 18.02 4.06
N ILE A 10 0.67 17.09 5.01
CA ILE A 10 1.45 15.85 4.96
C ILE A 10 0.81 14.96 3.92
N ILE A 11 1.57 14.55 2.90
CA ILE A 11 1.17 13.55 1.92
C ILE A 11 1.48 12.17 2.50
N LYS A 12 0.44 11.36 2.70
CA LYS A 12 0.55 9.97 3.17
C LYS A 12 0.67 9.01 2.00
N VAL A 13 1.70 8.18 2.01
CA VAL A 13 1.98 7.20 0.95
C VAL A 13 1.92 5.78 1.50
N ALA A 14 1.01 4.99 0.96
CA ALA A 14 0.95 3.55 1.18
C ALA A 14 1.98 2.84 0.28
N ALA A 15 2.99 2.21 0.88
CA ALA A 15 4.01 1.45 0.16
C ALA A 15 3.66 -0.04 0.13
N LEU A 16 3.61 -0.63 -1.07
CA LEU A 16 3.20 -2.01 -1.32
C LEU A 16 4.29 -2.79 -2.04
N CYS A 17 4.48 -4.05 -1.66
CA CYS A 17 5.45 -4.95 -2.27
C CYS A 17 4.74 -6.15 -2.90
N GLY A 18 4.82 -6.29 -4.22
CA GLY A 18 4.20 -7.39 -4.99
C GLY A 18 4.90 -8.74 -4.83
N SER A 19 5.65 -8.97 -3.76
CA SER A 19 6.32 -10.24 -3.50
C SER A 19 6.38 -10.54 -2.02
N LEU A 20 5.87 -11.70 -1.62
CA LEU A 20 5.83 -12.13 -0.22
C LEU A 20 7.16 -12.69 0.31
N ARG A 21 8.11 -13.10 -0.55
CA ARG A 21 9.37 -13.72 -0.10
C ARG A 21 10.12 -12.82 0.90
N LYS A 22 10.62 -13.41 1.99
CA LYS A 22 11.35 -12.69 3.05
C LYS A 22 12.51 -11.84 2.49
N GLY A 23 13.28 -12.40 1.56
CA GLY A 23 14.42 -11.74 0.92
C GLY A 23 14.11 -10.86 -0.29
N SER A 24 12.86 -10.42 -0.50
CA SER A 24 12.46 -9.66 -1.69
C SER A 24 13.29 -8.39 -1.88
N TYR A 25 13.89 -8.22 -3.07
CA TYR A 25 14.54 -6.96 -3.45
C TYR A 25 13.53 -5.81 -3.53
N ASN A 26 12.29 -6.09 -3.94
CA ASN A 26 11.20 -5.10 -3.92
C ASN A 26 10.83 -4.66 -2.50
N ARG A 27 10.88 -5.59 -1.52
CA ARG A 27 10.74 -5.22 -0.11
C ARG A 27 11.95 -4.41 0.38
N GLY A 28 13.14 -4.65 -0.19
CA GLY A 28 14.30 -3.78 -0.02
C GLY A 28 14.09 -2.38 -0.58
N LEU A 29 13.54 -2.25 -1.79
CA LEU A 29 13.21 -0.98 -2.42
C LEU A 29 12.22 -0.17 -1.59
N VAL A 30 11.16 -0.82 -1.08
CA VAL A 30 10.20 -0.18 -0.16
C VAL A 30 10.89 0.36 1.09
N ARG A 31 11.76 -0.45 1.74
CA ARG A 31 12.53 0.03 2.90
C ARG A 31 13.38 1.24 2.56
N SER A 32 14.10 1.20 1.43
CA SER A 32 14.93 2.33 1.00
C SER A 32 14.10 3.58 0.70
N ALA A 33 12.93 3.44 0.07
CA ALA A 33 12.02 4.55 -0.22
C ALA A 33 11.50 5.21 1.07
N ILE A 34 11.15 4.41 2.09
CA ILE A 34 10.75 4.90 3.41
C ILE A 34 11.91 5.63 4.11
N GLU A 35 13.14 5.13 4.02
CA GLU A 35 14.29 5.84 4.59
C GLU A 35 14.53 7.20 3.89
N VAL A 36 14.40 7.25 2.57
CA VAL A 36 14.52 8.52 1.82
C VAL A 36 13.38 9.47 2.16
N SER A 37 12.15 8.98 2.35
CA SER A 37 10.99 9.84 2.62
C SER A 37 11.12 10.64 3.91
N LYS A 38 11.85 10.11 4.92
CA LYS A 38 12.14 10.81 6.18
C LYS A 38 12.92 12.12 5.98
N SER A 39 13.62 12.28 4.87
CA SER A 39 14.34 13.51 4.52
C SER A 39 13.49 14.53 3.75
N ILE A 40 12.25 14.18 3.40
CA ILE A 40 11.36 15.00 2.55
C ILE A 40 10.26 15.63 3.42
N ASN A 41 10.32 16.94 3.60
CA ASN A 41 9.33 17.66 4.41
C ASN A 41 7.92 17.60 3.79
N GLY A 42 6.98 17.06 4.58
CA GLY A 42 5.57 16.90 4.20
C GLY A 42 5.27 15.58 3.50
N LEU A 43 6.13 14.57 3.62
CA LEU A 43 5.92 13.23 3.09
C LEU A 43 6.00 12.20 4.23
N GLU A 44 4.99 11.37 4.36
CA GLU A 44 4.96 10.23 5.27
C GLU A 44 4.70 8.96 4.45
N MET A 45 5.47 7.90 4.70
CA MET A 45 5.36 6.66 3.94
C MET A 45 5.31 5.47 4.90
N GLU A 46 4.29 4.63 4.72
CA GLU A 46 4.08 3.42 5.53
C GLU A 46 4.16 2.18 4.64
N TYR A 47 4.91 1.16 5.08
CA TYR A 47 4.81 -0.16 4.46
C TYR A 47 3.56 -0.89 4.96
N ILE A 48 2.68 -1.27 4.03
CA ILE A 48 1.52 -2.10 4.34
C ILE A 48 1.86 -3.56 4.03
N ASP A 49 1.84 -4.41 5.07
CA ASP A 49 2.02 -5.84 4.87
C ASP A 49 0.74 -6.48 4.30
N ILE A 50 0.92 -7.17 3.18
CA ILE A 50 -0.15 -7.82 2.41
C ILE A 50 -0.16 -9.33 2.62
N SER A 51 0.80 -9.88 3.37
CA SER A 51 0.82 -11.31 3.71
C SER A 51 -0.44 -11.84 4.41
N PRO A 52 -1.22 -11.04 5.16
CA PRO A 52 -2.48 -11.50 5.74
C PRO A 52 -3.67 -11.49 4.78
N LEU A 53 -3.52 -10.95 3.56
CA LEU A 53 -4.63 -10.90 2.61
C LEU A 53 -4.96 -12.32 2.12
N PRO A 54 -6.24 -12.72 2.16
CA PRO A 54 -6.65 -13.96 1.53
C PRO A 54 -6.58 -13.80 0.00
N MET A 55 -6.42 -14.91 -0.71
CA MET A 55 -6.68 -14.92 -2.16
C MET A 55 -8.09 -14.43 -2.43
N LEU A 56 -8.27 -13.67 -3.52
CA LEU A 56 -9.59 -13.25 -3.99
C LEU A 56 -10.58 -14.41 -4.00
N ASN A 57 -11.66 -14.26 -3.24
CA ASN A 57 -12.78 -15.18 -3.26
C ASN A 57 -14.08 -14.37 -3.09
N THR A 58 -14.83 -14.26 -4.19
CA THR A 58 -16.07 -13.48 -4.23
C THR A 58 -17.18 -14.08 -3.37
N ASP A 59 -17.09 -15.37 -3.00
CA ASP A 59 -18.06 -16.01 -2.08
C ASP A 59 -17.91 -15.50 -0.64
N LEU A 60 -16.76 -14.89 -0.31
CA LEU A 60 -16.50 -14.24 0.97
C LEU A 60 -16.96 -12.77 0.99
N GLU A 61 -17.43 -12.24 -0.14
CA GLU A 61 -17.98 -10.89 -0.23
C GLU A 61 -19.47 -10.92 0.18
N GLY A 62 -19.80 -10.23 1.27
CA GLY A 62 -21.18 -10.03 1.71
C GLY A 62 -21.82 -8.81 1.03
N GLU A 63 -22.94 -8.32 1.58
CA GLU A 63 -23.57 -7.05 1.17
C GLU A 63 -22.67 -5.84 1.46
N GLY A 64 -21.58 -5.68 0.70
CA GLY A 64 -20.59 -4.60 0.84
C GLY A 64 -19.56 -4.82 1.95
N THR A 65 -19.44 -6.03 2.50
CA THR A 65 -18.46 -6.39 3.53
C THR A 65 -17.43 -7.38 3.02
N PHE A 66 -16.19 -7.21 3.46
CA PHE A 66 -15.06 -8.08 3.11
C PHE A 66 -14.47 -8.76 4.36
N PRO A 67 -13.62 -9.79 4.20
CA PRO A 67 -12.89 -10.37 5.32
C PRO A 67 -12.11 -9.30 6.12
N PRO A 68 -11.96 -9.44 7.46
CA PRO A 68 -11.38 -8.38 8.29
C PRO A 68 -10.00 -7.88 7.85
N ALA A 69 -9.14 -8.77 7.33
CA ALA A 69 -7.82 -8.39 6.80
C ALA A 69 -7.94 -7.50 5.56
N VAL A 70 -8.92 -7.77 4.70
CA VAL A 70 -9.22 -6.97 3.49
C VAL A 70 -9.77 -5.61 3.89
N GLU A 71 -10.68 -5.54 4.87
CA GLU A 71 -11.20 -4.25 5.36
C GLU A 71 -10.11 -3.39 5.98
N ALA A 72 -9.24 -3.97 6.80
CA ALA A 72 -8.11 -3.26 7.38
C ALA A 72 -7.15 -2.72 6.31
N PHE A 73 -6.88 -3.52 5.27
CA PHE A 73 -6.10 -3.08 4.12
C PHE A 73 -6.77 -1.94 3.36
N ARG A 74 -8.05 -2.09 3.02
CA ARG A 74 -8.85 -1.06 2.33
C ARG A 74 -8.84 0.26 3.10
N GLN A 75 -8.98 0.21 4.41
CA GLN A 75 -8.97 1.40 5.26
C GLN A 75 -7.63 2.14 5.18
N LYS A 76 -6.49 1.43 5.26
CA LYS A 76 -5.17 2.03 5.11
C LYS A 76 -4.97 2.68 3.74
N ILE A 77 -5.51 2.07 2.69
CA ILE A 77 -5.39 2.65 1.35
C ILE A 77 -6.27 3.90 1.20
N LYS A 78 -7.50 3.89 1.74
CA LYS A 78 -8.38 5.08 1.76
C LYS A 78 -7.79 6.26 2.54
N GLU A 79 -6.98 5.98 3.56
CA GLU A 79 -6.28 7.00 4.34
C GLU A 79 -5.03 7.55 3.67
N ALA A 80 -4.52 6.89 2.62
CA ALA A 80 -3.36 7.32 1.88
C ALA A 80 -3.74 8.28 0.73
N ASP A 81 -2.93 9.32 0.55
CA ASP A 81 -3.07 10.26 -0.58
C ASP A 81 -2.46 9.67 -1.87
N SER A 82 -1.55 8.70 -1.73
CA SER A 82 -0.84 8.08 -2.85
C SER A 82 -0.40 6.67 -2.51
N ILE A 83 -0.16 5.86 -3.54
CA ILE A 83 0.30 4.48 -3.41
C ILE A 83 1.63 4.32 -4.15
N PHE A 84 2.63 3.74 -3.49
CA PHE A 84 3.91 3.38 -4.07
C PHE A 84 3.99 1.87 -4.26
N PHE A 85 4.10 1.42 -5.50
CA PHE A 85 4.20 0.00 -5.83
C PHE A 85 5.65 -0.40 -6.15
N ALA A 86 6.15 -1.41 -5.44
CA ALA A 86 7.38 -2.13 -5.80
C ALA A 86 7.02 -3.58 -6.17
N SER A 87 7.05 -3.91 -7.45
CA SER A 87 6.69 -5.24 -7.96
C SER A 87 7.86 -5.89 -8.68
N PRO A 88 8.08 -7.21 -8.52
CA PRO A 88 8.77 -7.94 -9.58
C PRO A 88 7.83 -8.12 -10.78
N GLU A 89 8.41 -8.59 -11.87
CA GLU A 89 7.69 -9.08 -13.03
C GLU A 89 7.71 -10.62 -12.98
N TYR A 90 6.53 -11.26 -13.03
CA TYR A 90 6.41 -12.71 -13.10
C TYR A 90 5.71 -13.07 -14.42
N ASN A 91 6.33 -13.94 -15.22
CA ASN A 91 5.79 -14.44 -16.49
C ASN A 91 5.33 -13.33 -17.46
N TYR A 92 6.16 -12.29 -17.63
CA TYR A 92 5.85 -11.12 -18.48
C TYR A 92 4.59 -10.36 -18.07
N SER A 93 4.22 -10.43 -16.79
CA SER A 93 3.06 -9.76 -16.23
C SER A 93 3.34 -9.24 -14.82
N VAL A 94 2.36 -8.51 -14.27
CA VAL A 94 2.36 -8.16 -12.84
C VAL A 94 2.11 -9.40 -12.01
N THR A 95 2.55 -9.37 -10.76
CA THR A 95 2.38 -10.52 -9.87
C THR A 95 0.92 -10.75 -9.53
N GLU A 96 0.60 -11.98 -9.11
CA GLU A 96 -0.73 -12.32 -8.62
C GLU A 96 -1.09 -11.45 -7.42
N GLU A 97 -0.16 -11.23 -6.48
CA GLU A 97 -0.42 -10.39 -5.32
C GLU A 97 -0.77 -8.94 -5.71
N MET A 98 -0.17 -8.42 -6.79
CA MET A 98 -0.54 -7.12 -7.36
C MET A 98 -1.93 -7.11 -7.99
N TRP A 99 -2.26 -8.18 -8.72
CA TRP A 99 -3.60 -8.34 -9.28
C TRP A 99 -4.66 -8.41 -8.18
N ASP A 100 -4.39 -9.14 -7.11
CA ASP A 100 -5.33 -9.32 -6.01
C ASP A 100 -5.60 -8.00 -5.28
N MET A 101 -4.53 -7.25 -4.93
CA MET A 101 -4.66 -5.93 -4.31
C MET A 101 -5.51 -4.95 -5.15
N LYS A 102 -5.39 -5.00 -6.49
CA LYS A 102 -6.23 -4.18 -7.39
C LYS A 102 -7.71 -4.57 -7.30
N HIS A 103 -7.99 -5.86 -7.17
CA HIS A 103 -9.35 -6.39 -7.08
C HIS A 103 -9.94 -6.33 -5.67
N ALA A 104 -9.13 -6.08 -4.64
CA ALA A 104 -9.61 -5.69 -3.31
C ALA A 104 -10.35 -4.32 -3.31
N ARG A 105 -10.60 -3.74 -4.50
CA ARG A 105 -11.41 -2.54 -4.81
C ARG A 105 -11.11 -1.38 -3.87
N PHE A 106 -10.00 -0.68 -4.10
CA PHE A 106 -9.75 0.63 -3.50
C PHE A 106 -11.01 1.51 -3.53
#